data_AF-A0A928Q802-F1
#
_entry.id   AF-A0A928Q802-F1
#
_cell.length_a   1.000
_cell.length_b   1.000
_cell.length_c   1.000
_cell.angle_alpha   90.00
_cell.angle_beta   90.00
_cell.angle_gamma   90.00
#
_symmetry.space_group_name_H-M   'P 1'
#
loop_
_entity.id
_entity.type
_entity.pdbx_description
1 polymer ?
#
loop_
_entity_poly.entity_id
_entity_poly.type
_entity_poly.pdbx_seq_one_letter_code
_entity_poly.pdbx_strand_id
1 'polypeptide(L)'
;MGQWFWWGKGGADNFIKLWQMMYDRYTNEFGLDNLIWVLGYSGEVKDGWYPGNDYCDIIGSDTYDNSTHARAWKKLAAMETGKPMTFHECGNVPSIESFEADGAMWSWFMIWHTDYITKIRRIQPRKSDYP
;
A
#
# COMPACT_ATOMS: atom_id res chain seq x y z
N MET A 1 -2.89 5.36 8.66
CA MET A 1 -3.79 6.36 8.05
C MET A 1 -3.32 7.77 8.34
N GLY A 2 -3.22 8.56 7.28
CA GLY A 2 -2.86 9.97 7.31
C GLY A 2 -4.04 10.88 7.66
N GLN A 3 -3.77 11.92 8.43
CA GLN A 3 -4.75 12.95 8.81
C GLN A 3 -4.73 14.15 7.85
N TRP A 4 -3.96 14.08 6.78
CA TRP A 4 -3.83 15.14 5.77
C TRP A 4 -4.97 15.12 4.75
N PHE A 5 -5.55 13.95 4.46
CA PHE A 5 -6.78 13.86 3.68
C PHE A 5 -8.01 14.06 4.56
N TRP A 6 -9.05 14.69 4.01
CA TRP A 6 -10.25 15.04 4.78
C TRP A 6 -10.99 13.81 5.31
N TRP A 7 -10.98 12.70 4.56
CA TRP A 7 -11.63 11.46 4.96
C TRP A 7 -10.96 10.75 6.14
N GLY A 8 -9.71 11.12 6.49
CA GLY A 8 -9.04 10.65 7.70
C GLY A 8 -9.35 11.47 8.95
N LYS A 9 -9.78 12.73 8.80
CA LYS A 9 -9.95 13.70 9.89
C LYS A 9 -11.04 13.34 10.89
N GLY A 10 -12.03 12.57 10.46
CA GLY A 10 -13.13 12.10 11.30
C GLY A 10 -12.76 10.91 12.21
N GLY A 11 -11.54 10.40 12.13
CA GLY A 11 -11.14 9.18 12.85
C GLY A 11 -11.59 7.89 12.17
N ALA A 12 -11.12 6.77 12.73
CA ALA A 12 -11.26 5.43 12.17
C ALA A 12 -12.73 5.02 11.90
N ASP A 13 -13.62 5.20 12.88
CA ASP A 13 -15.03 4.81 12.77
C ASP A 13 -15.74 5.53 11.61
N ASN A 14 -15.44 6.82 11.42
CA ASN A 14 -16.05 7.61 10.34
C ASN A 14 -15.43 7.26 8.99
N PHE A 15 -14.15 6.92 8.93
CA PHE A 15 -13.52 6.39 7.72
C PHE A 15 -14.16 5.06 7.30
N ILE A 16 -14.37 4.12 8.24
CA ILE A 16 -15.02 2.83 7.96
C ILE A 16 -16.43 3.04 7.43
N LYS A 17 -17.23 3.90 8.06
CA LYS A 17 -18.59 4.25 7.57
C LYS A 17 -18.55 4.81 6.16
N LEU A 18 -17.61 5.72 5.87
CA LEU A 18 -17.45 6.29 4.54
C LEU A 18 -17.07 5.21 3.51
N TRP A 19 -16.13 4.34 3.84
CA TRP A 19 -15.69 3.24 2.98
C TRP A 19 -16.84 2.31 2.63
N GLN A 20 -17.56 1.82 3.65
CA GLN A 20 -18.69 0.90 3.46
C GLN A 20 -19.82 1.56 2.68
N MET A 21 -20.10 2.85 2.93
CA MET A 21 -21.08 3.61 2.13
C MET A 21 -20.68 3.71 0.65
N MET A 22 -19.39 3.89 0.33
CA MET A 22 -18.93 3.87 -1.06
C MET A 22 -19.06 2.48 -1.68
N TYR A 23 -18.71 1.43 -0.94
CA TYR A 23 -18.86 0.04 -1.39
C TYR A 23 -20.32 -0.27 -1.71
N ASP A 24 -21.24 0.01 -0.79
CA ASP A 24 -22.66 -0.26 -0.98
C ASP A 24 -23.22 0.53 -2.18
N ARG A 25 -22.81 1.79 -2.34
CA ARG A 25 -23.24 2.60 -3.49
C ARG A 25 -22.74 2.03 -4.82
N TYR A 26 -21.44 1.73 -4.91
CA TYR A 26 -20.83 1.34 -6.19
C TYR A 26 -21.12 -0.11 -6.55
N THR A 27 -21.01 -1.02 -5.59
CA THR A 27 -21.18 -2.46 -5.84
C THR A 27 -22.65 -2.87 -5.78
N ASN A 28 -23.41 -2.45 -4.75
CA ASN A 28 -24.77 -2.94 -4.56
C ASN A 28 -25.83 -2.09 -5.28
N GLU A 29 -25.74 -0.76 -5.19
CA GLU A 29 -26.74 0.14 -5.81
C GLU A 29 -26.49 0.36 -7.31
N PHE A 30 -25.23 0.61 -7.71
CA PHE A 30 -24.87 0.82 -9.11
C PHE A 30 -24.54 -0.48 -9.87
N GLY A 31 -24.37 -1.59 -9.16
CA GLY A 31 -24.09 -2.89 -9.78
C GLY A 31 -22.72 -2.98 -10.46
N LEU A 32 -21.73 -2.22 -9.99
CA LEU A 32 -20.36 -2.31 -10.53
C LEU A 32 -19.70 -3.58 -9.99
N ASP A 33 -19.57 -4.58 -10.85
CA ASP A 33 -18.97 -5.90 -10.58
C ASP A 33 -17.52 -6.01 -11.08
N ASN A 34 -16.96 -4.90 -11.55
CA ASN A 34 -15.62 -4.81 -12.15
C ASN A 34 -14.61 -4.08 -11.27
N LEU A 35 -14.94 -3.80 -10.01
CA LEU A 35 -14.08 -3.10 -9.06
C LEU A 35 -13.32 -4.09 -8.16
N ILE A 36 -12.04 -3.80 -7.91
CA ILE A 36 -11.22 -4.44 -6.88
C ILE A 36 -10.95 -3.40 -5.80
N TRP A 37 -11.37 -3.68 -4.56
CA TRP A 37 -11.30 -2.75 -3.43
C TRP A 37 -9.96 -2.86 -2.70
N VAL A 38 -9.08 -1.89 -2.94
CA VAL A 38 -7.72 -1.85 -2.39
C VAL A 38 -7.62 -0.82 -1.25
N LEU A 39 -7.42 -1.28 -0.01
CA LEU A 39 -7.17 -0.42 1.15
C LEU A 39 -5.68 -0.09 1.28
N GLY A 40 -5.31 1.16 0.96
CA GLY A 40 -3.97 1.69 1.19
C GLY A 40 -3.84 2.42 2.52
N TYR A 41 -2.97 1.93 3.42
CA TYR A 41 -2.54 2.66 4.60
C TYR A 41 -1.42 3.63 4.27
N SER A 42 -1.55 4.90 4.67
CA SER A 42 -0.39 5.76 4.54
C SER A 42 0.63 5.63 5.68
N GLY A 43 1.87 5.32 5.30
CA GLY A 43 3.02 5.11 6.17
C GLY A 43 2.81 3.95 7.12
N GLU A 44 2.40 4.26 8.34
CA GLU A 44 2.16 3.25 9.36
C GLU A 44 0.77 2.61 9.21
N VAL A 45 0.75 1.28 9.24
CA VAL A 45 -0.45 0.45 9.42
C VAL A 45 -0.94 0.61 10.86
N LYS A 46 -2.13 1.20 10.99
CA LYS A 46 -2.76 1.54 12.27
C LYS A 46 -4.02 0.72 12.47
N ASP A 47 -4.21 0.23 13.68
CA ASP A 47 -5.36 -0.58 14.04
C ASP A 47 -6.66 0.24 13.98
N GLY A 48 -7.78 -0.45 13.77
CA GLY A 48 -9.12 0.13 13.75
C GLY A 48 -9.53 0.78 12.42
N TRP A 49 -8.68 0.83 11.40
CA TRP A 49 -9.02 1.44 10.09
C TRP A 49 -9.44 0.43 9.01
N TYR A 50 -9.44 -0.87 9.33
CA TYR A 50 -9.82 -1.92 8.39
C TYR A 50 -11.35 -2.02 8.28
N PRO A 51 -11.94 -1.91 7.07
CA PRO A 51 -13.39 -1.87 6.89
C PRO A 51 -14.09 -3.24 6.99
N GLY A 52 -13.31 -4.33 7.13
CA GLY A 52 -13.80 -5.70 7.20
C GLY A 52 -13.57 -6.49 5.91
N ASN A 53 -13.53 -7.82 6.03
CA ASN A 53 -13.20 -8.74 4.94
C ASN A 53 -14.20 -8.72 3.77
N ASP A 54 -15.44 -8.33 4.03
CA ASP A 54 -16.52 -8.28 3.02
C ASP A 54 -16.47 -7.00 2.17
N TYR A 55 -15.68 -6.01 2.59
CA TYR A 55 -15.60 -4.69 1.96
C TYR A 55 -14.21 -4.40 1.36
N CYS A 56 -13.32 -5.39 1.34
CA CYS A 56 -11.93 -5.20 0.93
C CYS A 56 -11.36 -6.47 0.29
N ASP A 57 -10.71 -6.28 -0.85
CA ASP A 57 -10.07 -7.36 -1.60
C ASP A 57 -8.58 -7.43 -1.34
N ILE A 58 -7.92 -6.27 -1.18
CA ILE A 58 -6.48 -6.16 -1.09
C ILE A 58 -6.12 -5.10 -0.06
N ILE A 59 -5.10 -5.37 0.76
CA ILE A 59 -4.58 -4.42 1.73
C ILE A 59 -3.17 -3.99 1.33
N GLY A 60 -2.76 -2.79 1.70
CA GLY A 60 -1.42 -2.31 1.37
C GLY A 60 -1.01 -1.10 2.16
N SER A 61 0.23 -0.67 1.99
CA SER A 61 0.71 0.55 2.61
C SER A 61 1.69 1.30 1.72
N ASP A 62 1.76 2.62 1.88
CA ASP A 62 2.72 3.47 1.20
C ASP A 62 3.90 3.90 2.10
N THR A 63 5.04 4.18 1.48
CA THR A 63 6.14 4.96 2.06
C THR A 63 7.06 5.49 0.97
N TYR A 64 7.73 6.60 1.22
CA TYR A 64 8.63 7.28 0.28
C TYR A 64 10.07 7.32 0.79
N ASP A 65 10.41 6.47 1.75
CA ASP A 65 11.72 6.43 2.42
C ASP A 65 12.80 5.61 1.70
N ASN A 66 12.45 4.99 0.56
CA ASN A 66 13.28 4.07 -0.21
C ASN A 66 13.66 2.77 0.53
N SER A 67 12.87 2.36 1.52
CA SER A 67 12.98 1.07 2.18
C SER A 67 12.09 0.00 1.50
N THR A 68 12.22 -1.24 1.94
CA THR A 68 11.34 -2.36 1.55
C THR A 68 9.96 -2.28 2.21
N HIS A 69 9.76 -1.33 3.13
CA HIS A 69 8.56 -1.16 3.96
C HIS A 69 8.19 -2.39 4.79
N ALA A 70 9.19 -3.21 5.16
CA ALA A 70 8.99 -4.48 5.87
C ALA A 70 8.22 -4.38 7.19
N ARG A 71 8.29 -3.23 7.87
CA ARG A 71 7.54 -3.00 9.11
C ARG A 71 6.04 -2.97 8.86
N ALA A 72 5.60 -2.29 7.81
CA ALA A 72 4.20 -2.27 7.42
C ALA A 72 3.78 -3.64 6.90
N TRP A 73 4.63 -4.31 6.12
CA TRP A 73 4.37 -5.68 5.65
C TRP A 73 4.05 -6.62 6.82
N LYS A 74 4.90 -6.63 7.86
CA LYS A 74 4.70 -7.46 9.06
C LYS A 74 3.42 -7.12 9.80
N LYS A 75 3.06 -5.84 9.89
CA LYS A 75 1.80 -5.41 10.51
C LYS A 75 0.57 -5.87 9.72
N LEU A 76 0.59 -5.76 8.39
CA LEU A 76 -0.49 -6.25 7.53
C LEU A 76 -0.61 -7.77 7.63
N ALA A 77 0.52 -8.51 7.65
CA ALA A 77 0.52 -9.95 7.83
C ALA A 77 -0.11 -10.38 9.17
N ALA A 78 0.19 -9.64 10.24
CA ALA A 78 -0.37 -9.89 11.57
C ALA A 78 -1.88 -9.58 11.69
N MET A 79 -2.49 -8.92 10.71
CA MET A 79 -3.95 -8.75 10.67
C MET A 79 -4.68 -10.04 10.24
N GLU A 80 -3.96 -11.04 9.72
CA GLU A 80 -4.48 -12.36 9.35
C GLU A 80 -5.74 -12.33 8.45
N THR A 81 -5.85 -11.31 7.59
CA THR A 81 -7.05 -11.11 6.74
C THR A 81 -7.16 -12.14 5.61
N GLY A 82 -6.06 -12.82 5.28
CA GLY A 82 -5.93 -13.71 4.12
C GLY A 82 -5.94 -12.97 2.76
N LYS A 83 -5.94 -11.63 2.76
CA LYS A 83 -5.97 -10.81 1.55
C LYS A 83 -4.55 -10.61 0.99
N PRO A 84 -4.37 -10.47 -0.33
CA PRO A 84 -3.09 -10.04 -0.91
C PRO A 84 -2.62 -8.72 -0.30
N MET A 85 -1.29 -8.56 -0.17
CA MET A 85 -0.65 -7.38 0.40
C MET A 85 0.19 -6.63 -0.63
N THR A 86 -0.05 -5.32 -0.81
CA THR A 86 0.64 -4.50 -1.81
C THR A 86 1.45 -3.33 -1.21
N PHE A 87 2.55 -2.98 -1.87
CA PHE A 87 3.25 -1.73 -1.65
C PHE A 87 2.56 -0.62 -2.46
N HIS A 88 1.46 -0.09 -1.89
CA HIS A 88 0.46 0.72 -2.58
C HIS A 88 1.05 1.92 -3.34
N GLU A 89 1.97 2.66 -2.72
CA GLU A 89 2.78 3.70 -3.36
C GLU A 89 4.20 3.67 -2.78
N CYS A 90 5.18 3.95 -3.62
CA CYS A 90 6.57 4.05 -3.19
C CYS A 90 7.34 5.13 -3.94
N GLY A 91 8.42 5.59 -3.30
CA GLY A 91 9.44 6.42 -3.94
C GLY A 91 10.35 5.57 -4.83
N ASN A 92 11.66 5.57 -4.57
CA ASN A 92 12.53 4.60 -5.23
C ASN A 92 12.34 3.22 -4.62
N VAL A 93 12.27 2.21 -5.47
CA VAL A 93 12.13 0.81 -5.07
C VAL A 93 13.51 0.20 -4.82
N PRO A 94 13.74 -0.44 -3.66
CA PRO A 94 14.95 -1.21 -3.40
C PRO A 94 15.17 -2.35 -4.40
N SER A 95 16.33 -3.00 -4.34
CA SER A 95 16.57 -4.21 -5.13
C SER A 95 15.75 -5.38 -4.61
N ILE A 96 15.53 -6.39 -5.45
CA ILE A 96 14.78 -7.61 -5.07
C ILE A 96 15.45 -8.33 -3.89
N GLU A 97 16.78 -8.34 -3.84
CA GLU A 97 17.55 -8.99 -2.77
C GLU A 97 17.29 -8.34 -1.41
N SER A 98 16.99 -7.03 -1.38
CA SER A 98 16.60 -6.34 -0.14
C SER A 98 15.23 -6.81 0.34
N PHE A 99 14.26 -6.97 -0.56
CA PHE A 99 12.93 -7.47 -0.21
C PHE A 99 12.98 -8.92 0.30
N GLU A 100 13.80 -9.77 -0.32
CA GLU A 100 14.03 -11.15 0.12
C GLU A 100 14.68 -11.18 1.51
N ALA A 101 15.73 -10.38 1.73
CA ALA A 101 16.43 -10.32 3.01
C ALA A 101 15.53 -9.82 4.16
N ASP A 102 14.66 -8.84 3.90
CA ASP A 102 13.75 -8.29 4.90
C ASP A 102 12.47 -9.13 5.08
N GLY A 103 12.22 -10.08 4.18
CA GLY A 103 11.02 -10.92 4.15
C GLY A 103 9.74 -10.17 3.78
N ALA A 104 9.85 -9.08 3.01
CA ALA A 104 8.75 -8.18 2.66
C ALA A 104 8.32 -8.37 1.19
N MET A 105 7.77 -9.55 0.88
CA MET A 105 7.35 -9.87 -0.49
C MET A 105 5.95 -9.33 -0.77
N TRP A 106 5.89 -8.17 -1.42
CA TRP A 106 4.65 -7.52 -1.85
C TRP A 106 4.10 -8.13 -3.15
N SER A 107 2.77 -8.15 -3.33
CA SER A 107 2.14 -8.64 -4.56
C SER A 107 2.44 -7.75 -5.77
N TRP A 108 2.49 -6.44 -5.57
CA TRP A 108 3.01 -5.44 -6.50
C TRP A 108 3.52 -4.22 -5.74
N PHE A 109 4.14 -3.31 -6.47
CA PHE A 109 4.48 -1.97 -6.02
C PHE A 109 4.11 -0.94 -7.09
N MET A 110 3.90 0.31 -6.70
CA MET A 110 3.69 1.41 -7.64
C MET A 110 4.65 2.56 -7.34
N ILE A 111 5.62 2.79 -8.22
CA ILE A 111 6.51 3.96 -8.13
C ILE A 111 5.69 5.21 -8.43
N TRP A 112 5.76 6.19 -7.55
CA TRP A 112 5.05 7.45 -7.74
C TRP A 112 5.57 8.20 -8.97
N HIS A 113 4.70 8.97 -9.60
CA HIS A 113 4.98 9.61 -10.87
C HIS A 113 6.01 10.77 -10.77
N THR A 114 6.26 11.43 -11.91
CA THR A 114 7.16 12.60 -12.03
C THR A 114 8.56 12.28 -11.53
N ASP A 115 8.99 12.84 -10.40
CA ASP A 115 10.40 12.90 -10.02
C ASP A 115 11.01 11.52 -9.76
N TYR A 116 10.23 10.56 -9.27
CA TYR A 116 10.73 9.21 -9.01
C TYR A 116 10.90 8.36 -10.29
N ILE A 117 10.30 8.77 -11.41
CA ILE A 117 10.43 8.10 -12.72
C ILE A 117 11.37 8.89 -13.64
N THR A 118 11.26 10.22 -13.66
CA THR A 118 11.90 11.08 -14.66
C THR A 118 13.25 11.61 -14.22
N LYS A 119 13.52 11.76 -12.91
CA LYS A 119 14.87 12.08 -12.45
C LYS A 119 15.71 10.81 -12.58
N ILE A 120 16.38 10.70 -13.73
CA ILE A 120 17.46 9.76 -13.94
C ILE A 120 18.52 10.05 -12.87
N ARG A 121 18.47 9.34 -11.75
CA ARG A 121 19.70 9.07 -11.00
C ARG A 121 20.52 8.25 -11.98
N ARG A 122 21.56 8.86 -12.56
CA ARG A 122 22.60 8.12 -13.28
C ARG A 122 22.96 6.97 -12.36
N ILE A 123 22.57 5.75 -12.74
CA ILE A 123 23.08 4.55 -12.12
C ILE A 123 24.58 4.69 -12.32
N GLN A 124 25.31 5.01 -11.25
CA GLN A 124 26.76 4.90 -11.24
C GLN A 124 27.01 3.48 -11.75
N PRO A 125 27.75 3.30 -12.86
CA PRO A 125 27.97 1.96 -13.38
C PRO A 125 28.43 1.08 -12.23
N ARG A 126 27.80 -0.10 -12.07
CA ARG A 126 28.31 -1.13 -11.18
C ARG A 126 29.81 -1.22 -11.48
N LYS A 127 30.66 -0.94 -10.49
CA LYS A 127 32.07 -1.32 -10.60
C LYS A 127 32.06 -2.79 -10.96
N SER A 128 32.59 -3.12 -12.13
CA SER A 128 32.71 -4.49 -12.59
C SER A 128 33.66 -5.20 -11.64
N ASP A 129 33.12 -5.86 -10.63
CA ASP A 129 33.85 -6.86 -9.85
C ASP A 129 33.87 -8.13 -10.70
N TYR A 130 34.75 -8.14 -11.70
CA TYR A 130 35.26 -9.37 -12.28
C TYR A 130 36.80 -9.34 -12.17
N PRO A 131 37.42 -10.43 -11.70
CA PRO A 131 38.87 -10.53 -11.49
C PRO A 131 39.67 -10.41 -12.79
#